data_AF-A0A965G991-F1
#
_entry.id   AF-A0A965G991-F1
#
_cell.length_a   1.000
_cell.length_b   1.000
_cell.length_c   1.000
_cell.angle_alpha   90.00
_cell.angle_beta   90.00
_cell.angle_gamma   90.00
#
_symmetry.space_group_name_H-M   'P 1'
#
loop_
_entity.id
_entity.type
_entity.pdbx_description
1 polymer ?
#
loop_
_entity_poly.entity_id
_entity_poly.type
_entity_poly.pdbx_seq_one_letter_code
_entity_poly.pdbx_strand_id
1 'polypeptide(L)'
;MFSFQSEMGQNFWMAIVAWSACFGITILISLLTRRTKSDEELKGLVYSLTPKPKSEDEAWYKRPVLVGVLVMVAVIILNLIFL
;
A
#
# COMPACT_ATOMS: atom_id res chain seq x y z
N MET A 1 -31.49 2.00 8.66
CA MET A 1 -30.36 2.71 9.30
C MET A 1 -29.19 1.73 9.33
N PHE A 2 -28.33 1.56 8.31
CA PHE A 2 -27.89 2.34 7.15
C PHE A 2 -28.52 1.83 5.85
N SER A 3 -28.99 2.70 4.96
CA SER A 3 -29.56 2.30 3.66
C SER A 3 -28.49 2.32 2.58
N PHE A 4 -27.92 1.17 2.25
CA PHE A 4 -27.11 1.02 1.04
C PHE A 4 -28.05 0.71 -0.14
N GLN A 5 -28.01 1.56 -1.17
CA GLN A 5 -28.83 1.40 -2.38
C GLN A 5 -28.33 0.25 -3.28
N SER A 6 -27.11 -0.25 -3.06
CA SER A 6 -26.53 -1.36 -3.81
C SER A 6 -25.83 -2.36 -2.87
N GLU A 7 -26.02 -3.65 -3.12
CA GLU A 7 -25.32 -4.72 -2.39
C GLU A 7 -23.80 -4.60 -2.53
N MET A 8 -23.32 -4.13 -3.68
CA MET A 8 -21.90 -3.94 -3.95
C MET A 8 -21.27 -2.87 -3.03
N GLY A 9 -21.92 -1.72 -2.84
CA GLY A 9 -21.41 -0.65 -1.97
C GLY A 9 -21.33 -1.08 -0.50
N GLN A 10 -22.30 -1.85 -0.03
CA GLN A 10 -22.29 -2.42 1.31
C GLN A 10 -21.15 -3.43 1.50
N ASN A 11 -20.94 -4.32 0.52
CA ASN A 11 -19.87 -5.31 0.56
C ASN A 11 -18.48 -4.65 0.59
N PHE A 12 -18.27 -3.58 -0.20
CA PHE A 12 -17.02 -2.81 -0.14
C PHE A 12 -16.82 -2.12 1.20
N TRP A 13 -17.86 -1.50 1.75
CA TRP A 13 -17.76 -0.83 3.05
C TRP A 13 -17.39 -1.82 4.16
N MET A 14 -18.06 -2.97 4.19
CA MET A 14 -17.76 -4.04 5.15
C MET A 14 -16.34 -4.59 4.95
N ALA A 15 -15.89 -4.78 3.70
CA ALA A 15 -14.55 -5.24 3.40
C ALA A 15 -13.48 -4.25 3.87
N ILE A 16 -13.68 -2.95 3.63
CA ILE A 16 -12.75 -1.89 4.07
C ILE A 16 -12.65 -1.88 5.60
N VAL A 17 -13.79 -1.95 6.30
CA VAL A 17 -13.80 -1.96 7.77
C VAL A 17 -13.13 -3.21 8.32
N ALA A 18 -13.44 -4.40 7.78
CA ALA A 18 -12.86 -5.66 8.22
C ALA A 18 -11.34 -5.70 7.98
N TRP A 19 -10.90 -5.28 6.80
CA TRP A 19 -9.48 -5.21 6.44
C TRP A 19 -8.74 -4.20 7.34
N SER A 20 -9.30 -3.01 7.54
CA SER A 20 -8.68 -1.96 8.36
C SER A 20 -8.57 -2.37 9.82
N ALA A 21 -9.62 -3.00 10.37
CA ALA A 21 -9.60 -3.52 11.74
C ALA A 21 -8.55 -4.64 11.90
N CYS A 22 -8.53 -5.61 11.00
CA CYS A 22 -7.57 -6.71 11.02
C CYS A 22 -6.12 -6.18 10.92
N PHE A 23 -5.86 -5.29 9.96
CA PHE A 23 -4.55 -4.68 9.75
C PHE A 23 -4.10 -3.84 10.95
N GLY A 24 -4.99 -3.00 11.48
CA GLY A 24 -4.72 -2.17 12.66
C GLY A 24 -4.42 -2.99 13.92
N ILE A 25 -5.21 -4.04 14.18
CA ILE A 25 -4.97 -4.98 15.29
C ILE A 25 -3.63 -5.68 15.11
N THR A 26 -3.32 -6.13 13.89
CA THR A 26 -2.03 -6.78 13.59
C THR A 26 -0.86 -5.86 13.89
N ILE A 27 -0.92 -4.58 13.50
CA ILE A 27 0.10 -3.58 13.84
C ILE A 27 0.20 -3.41 15.36
N LEU A 28 -0.92 -3.22 16.03
CA LEU A 28 -0.96 -2.98 17.47
C LEU A 28 -0.36 -4.16 18.25
N ILE A 29 -0.76 -5.39 17.91
CA ILE A 29 -0.18 -6.61 18.49
C ILE A 29 1.31 -6.69 18.16
N SER A 30 1.72 -6.42 16.91
CA SER A 30 3.12 -6.45 16.51
C SER A 30 3.99 -5.44 17.28
N LEU A 31 3.45 -4.28 17.64
CA LEU A 31 4.17 -3.26 18.42
C LEU A 31 4.18 -3.58 19.93
N LEU A 32 3.10 -4.14 20.46
CA LEU A 32 3.02 -4.56 21.87
C LEU A 32 3.82 -5.84 22.15
N THR A 33 4.01 -6.70 21.14
CA THR A 33 4.79 -7.92 21.29
C THR A 33 6.27 -7.59 21.32
N ARG A 34 7.00 -8.17 22.30
CA ARG A 34 8.45 -7.98 22.38
C ARG A 34 9.12 -8.46 21.10
N ARG A 35 9.95 -7.59 20.52
CA ARG A 35 10.80 -7.92 19.39
C ARG A 35 11.78 -9.02 19.80
N THR A 36 11.67 -10.20 19.17
CA THR A 36 12.51 -11.37 19.49
C THR A 36 13.79 -11.43 18.67
N LYS A 37 13.88 -10.71 17.54
CA LYS A 37 15.04 -10.69 16.65
C LYS A 37 15.77 -9.35 16.69
N SER A 38 17.09 -9.39 16.69
CA SER A 38 17.94 -8.19 16.64
C SER A 38 17.89 -7.51 15.24
N ASP A 39 18.27 -6.23 15.16
CA ASP A 39 18.33 -5.51 13.89
C ASP A 39 19.27 -6.18 12.87
N GLU A 40 20.31 -6.87 13.33
CA GLU A 40 21.26 -7.56 12.45
C GLU A 40 20.68 -8.81 11.80
N GLU A 41 19.79 -9.53 12.50
CA GLU A 41 19.07 -10.70 11.95
C GLU A 41 17.94 -10.32 11.00
N LEU A 42 17.59 -9.03 10.94
CA LEU A 42 16.54 -8.48 10.08
C LEU A 42 17.11 -7.82 8.82
N LYS A 43 18.44 -7.67 8.72
CA LYS A 43 19.13 -7.31 7.47
C LYS A 43 18.87 -8.40 6.42
N GLY A 44 18.35 -8.03 5.26
CA GLY A 44 17.97 -8.98 4.19
C GLY A 44 16.52 -9.47 4.25
N LEU A 45 15.87 -9.48 5.42
CA LEU A 45 14.43 -9.80 5.55
C LEU A 45 13.55 -8.56 5.53
N VAL A 46 14.02 -7.44 6.07
CA VAL A 46 13.28 -6.18 6.11
C VAL A 46 13.87 -5.23 5.08
N TYR A 47 13.03 -4.79 4.14
CA TYR A 47 13.41 -3.87 3.05
C TYR A 47 14.14 -2.60 3.54
N SER A 48 13.86 -2.17 4.78
CA SER A 48 14.53 -1.03 5.43
C SER A 48 16.03 -1.23 5.67
N LEU A 49 16.46 -2.46 5.92
CA LEU A 49 17.83 -2.80 6.33
C LEU A 49 18.68 -3.41 5.21
N THR A 50 18.09 -3.65 4.05
CA THR A 50 18.77 -4.19 2.87
C THR A 50 19.27 -3.05 1.99
N PRO A 51 20.54 -3.06 1.51
CA PRO A 51 21.02 -2.07 0.57
C PRO A 51 20.16 -2.10 -0.70
N LYS A 52 19.48 -0.99 -0.98
CA LYS A 52 18.60 -0.87 -2.14
C LYS A 52 19.48 -0.79 -3.40
N PRO A 53 19.27 -1.65 -4.40
CA PRO A 53 19.99 -1.53 -5.66
C PRO A 53 19.69 -0.16 -6.27
N LYS A 54 20.75 0.61 -6.53
CA LYS A 54 20.64 1.90 -7.22
C LYS A 54 20.47 1.62 -8.71
N SER A 55 19.29 1.90 -9.24
CA SER A 55 19.01 1.90 -10.67
C SER A 55 19.52 3.20 -11.30
N GLU A 56 20.83 3.43 -11.25
CA GLU A 56 21.45 4.64 -11.83
C GLU A 56 21.38 4.63 -13.38
N ASP A 57 21.38 3.46 -14.04
CA ASP A 57 21.44 3.33 -15.51
C ASP A 57 20.23 2.63 -16.17
N GLU A 58 19.05 2.62 -15.52
CA GLU A 58 17.86 2.01 -16.13
C GLU A 58 17.04 3.01 -16.95
N ALA A 59 16.61 2.58 -18.15
CA ALA A 59 15.75 3.32 -19.05
C ALA A 59 14.46 3.81 -18.35
N TRP A 60 13.94 4.97 -18.77
CA TRP A 60 12.82 5.67 -18.10
C TRP A 60 11.58 4.81 -17.84
N TYR A 61 11.27 3.85 -18.73
CA TYR A 61 10.12 2.95 -18.61
C TYR A 61 10.33 1.80 -17.62
N LYS A 62 11.58 1.49 -17.25
CA LYS A 62 11.90 0.50 -16.20
C LYS A 62 11.84 1.12 -14.81
N ARG A 63 11.79 2.46 -14.71
CA ARG A 63 11.66 3.18 -13.44
C ARG A 63 10.20 3.19 -13.01
N PRO A 64 9.79 2.39 -12.01
CA PRO A 64 8.38 2.24 -11.62
C PRO A 64 7.75 3.57 -11.19
N VAL A 65 8.54 4.48 -10.62
CA VAL A 65 8.09 5.81 -10.21
C VAL A 65 7.63 6.64 -11.40
N LEU A 66 8.39 6.66 -12.51
CA LEU A 66 8.06 7.49 -13.67
C LEU A 66 6.79 7.00 -14.36
N VAL A 67 6.66 5.69 -14.56
CA VAL A 67 5.45 5.08 -15.13
C VAL A 67 4.25 5.30 -14.21
N GLY A 68 4.44 5.13 -12.89
CA GLY A 68 3.38 5.37 -11.90
C GLY A 68 2.85 6.80 -11.92
N VAL A 69 3.74 7.81 -12.01
CA VAL A 69 3.34 9.23 -12.11
C VAL A 69 2.59 9.48 -13.41
N LEU A 70 3.05 8.93 -14.54
CA LEU A 70 2.38 9.11 -15.84
C LEU A 70 0.95 8.55 -15.81
N VAL A 71 0.77 7.33 -15.26
CA VAL A 71 -0.55 6.72 -15.12
C VAL A 71 -1.44 7.54 -14.18
N MET A 72 -0.89 8.04 -13.06
CA MET A 72 -1.63 8.89 -12.12
C MET A 72 -2.12 10.19 -12.77
N VAL A 73 -1.27 10.85 -13.56
CA VAL A 73 -1.65 12.05 -14.33
C VAL A 73 -2.76 11.73 -15.33
N ALA A 74 -2.64 10.61 -16.06
CA ALA A 74 -3.68 10.19 -17.00
C ALA A 74 -5.03 9.94 -16.31
N VAL A 75 -5.04 9.27 -15.15
CA VAL A 75 -6.25 9.02 -14.36
C VAL A 75 -6.87 10.33 -13.88
N ILE A 76 -6.06 11.29 -13.39
CA ILE A 76 -6.56 12.60 -12.95
C ILE A 76 -7.19 13.37 -14.12
N ILE A 77 -6.53 13.41 -15.28
CA ILE A 77 -7.07 14.08 -16.47
C ILE A 77 -8.41 13.48 -16.88
N LEU A 78 -8.49 12.15 -16.97
CA LEU A 78 -9.74 11.47 -17.30
C LEU A 78 -10.81 11.77 -16.25
N ASN A 79 -10.47 11.73 -14.96
CA ASN A 79 -11.42 12.04 -13.91
C ASN A 79 -11.95 13.47 -14.02
N LEU A 80 -11.12 14.47 -14.33
CA LEU A 80 -11.56 15.86 -14.54
C LEU A 80 -12.45 16.04 -15.77
N ILE A 81 -12.27 15.23 -16.83
CA ILE A 81 -13.12 15.28 -18.03
C ILE A 81 -14.51 14.66 -17.78
N PHE A 82 -14.57 13.60 -16.97
CA PHE A 82 -15.80 12.83 -16.71
C PHE A 82 -16.49 13.20 -15.39
N LEU A 83 -15.92 14.13 -14.60
CA LEU A 83 -16.52 14.70 -13.40
C LEU A 83 -17.69 15.62 -13.78
#